data_AF-A0A925JY48-F1
#
_entry.id   AF-A0A925JY48-F1
#
_cell.length_a   1.000
_cell.length_b   1.000
_cell.length_c   1.000
_cell.angle_alpha   90.00
_cell.angle_beta   90.00
_cell.angle_gamma   90.00
#
_symmetry.space_group_name_H-M   'P 1'
#
loop_
_entity.id
_entity.type
_entity.pdbx_description
1 polymer ?
#
loop_
_entity_poly.entity_id
_entity_poly.type
_entity_poly.pdbx_seq_one_letter_code
_entity_poly.pdbx_strand_id
1 'polypeptide(L)'
;MRKYDDEFKREAIRKVHDGQSVASVARELGCAESLLHRWKRESVEAGSDAETEVLALRRKLREVEMERDILKKAALIFGRSG
;
A
#
# COMPACT_ATOMS: atom_id res chain seq x y z
N MET A 1 15.59 7.86 -20.77
CA MET A 1 14.95 6.83 -19.94
C MET A 1 13.51 6.68 -20.41
N ARG A 2 13.15 5.56 -21.02
CA ARG A 2 11.80 5.31 -21.55
C ARG A 2 10.88 5.15 -20.34
N LYS A 3 10.16 6.21 -19.96
CA LYS A 3 9.16 6.13 -18.90
C LYS A 3 7.99 5.34 -19.48
N TYR A 4 7.90 4.07 -19.10
CA TYR A 4 6.64 3.35 -19.26
C TYR A 4 5.62 4.03 -18.36
N ASP A 5 4.41 4.21 -18.87
CA ASP A 5 3.35 4.85 -18.10
C ASP A 5 3.00 3.97 -16.89
N ASP A 6 2.59 4.59 -15.78
CA ASP A 6 2.25 3.85 -14.56
C ASP A 6 1.08 2.90 -14.79
N GLU A 7 0.18 3.26 -15.72
CA GLU A 7 -0.91 2.40 -16.19
C GLU A 7 -0.39 1.15 -16.91
N PHE A 8 0.62 1.30 -17.78
CA PHE A 8 1.24 0.20 -18.51
C PHE A 8 1.92 -0.80 -17.56
N LYS A 9 2.66 -0.30 -16.56
CA LYS A 9 3.25 -1.15 -15.52
C LYS A 9 2.17 -1.92 -14.76
N ARG A 10 1.08 -1.26 -14.41
CA ARG A 10 -0.03 -1.85 -13.64
C ARG A 10 -0.74 -2.95 -14.42
N GLU A 11 -1.04 -2.72 -15.69
CA GLU A 11 -1.66 -3.72 -16.57
C GLU A 11 -0.76 -4.94 -16.73
N ALA A 12 0.54 -4.72 -16.95
CA ALA A 12 1.50 -5.80 -17.12
C ALA A 12 1.61 -6.68 -15.86
N ILE A 13 1.66 -6.05 -14.68
CA ILE A 13 1.69 -6.78 -13.41
C ILE A 13 0.38 -7.48 -13.12
N ARG A 14 -0.78 -6.87 -13.42
CA ARG A 14 -2.09 -7.52 -13.29
C ARG A 14 -2.16 -8.82 -14.08
N LYS A 15 -1.79 -8.80 -15.37
CA LYS A 15 -1.77 -9.97 -16.25
C LYS A 15 -0.91 -11.12 -15.69
N VAL A 16 0.25 -10.78 -15.12
CA VAL A 16 1.14 -11.76 -14.49
C VAL A 16 0.53 -12.32 -13.19
N HIS A 17 -0.18 -11.51 -12.40
CA HIS A 17 -0.91 -11.97 -11.22
C HIS A 17 -2.11 -12.86 -11.57
N ASP A 18 -2.77 -12.61 -12.70
CA ASP A 18 -3.88 -13.41 -13.22
C ASP A 18 -3.42 -14.78 -13.79
N GLY A 19 -2.12 -15.08 -13.73
CA GLY A 19 -1.54 -16.38 -14.07
C GLY A 19 -0.87 -16.45 -15.44
N GLN A 20 -0.83 -15.36 -16.21
CA GLN A 20 -0.06 -15.34 -17.45
C GLN A 20 1.45 -15.38 -17.17
N SER A 21 2.21 -16.09 -17.99
CA SER A 21 3.67 -16.13 -17.84
C SER A 21 4.31 -14.81 -18.23
N VAL A 22 5.42 -14.46 -17.57
CA VAL A 22 6.18 -13.23 -17.86
C VAL A 22 6.56 -13.13 -19.34
N ALA A 23 6.97 -14.24 -19.95
CA ALA A 23 7.31 -14.31 -21.37
C ALA A 23 6.09 -14.08 -22.30
N SER A 24 4.90 -14.52 -21.90
CA SER A 24 3.67 -14.25 -22.65
C SER A 24 3.31 -12.77 -22.59
N VAL A 25 3.32 -12.19 -21.38
CA VAL A 25 2.99 -10.79 -21.16
C VAL A 25 4.01 -9.85 -21.82
N ALA A 26 5.30 -10.20 -21.81
CA ALA A 26 6.36 -9.47 -22.49
C ALA A 26 6.13 -9.39 -24.00
N ARG A 27 5.77 -10.52 -24.62
CA ARG A 27 5.45 -10.59 -26.05
C ARG A 27 4.18 -9.82 -26.39
N GLU A 28 3.14 -9.94 -25.57
CA GLU A 28 1.86 -9.27 -25.77
C GLU A 28 1.99 -7.74 -25.67
N LEU A 29 2.75 -7.25 -24.69
CA LEU A 29 2.92 -5.82 -24.43
C LEU A 29 4.15 -5.21 -25.12
N GLY A 30 4.94 -6.00 -25.86
CA GLY A 30 6.13 -5.53 -26.55
C GLY A 30 7.21 -4.98 -25.61
N CYS A 31 7.35 -5.54 -24.41
CA CYS A 31 8.32 -5.12 -23.39
C CYS A 31 9.34 -6.21 -23.07
N ALA A 32 10.45 -5.84 -22.42
CA ALA A 32 11.48 -6.80 -22.05
C ALA A 32 11.03 -7.63 -20.84
N GLU A 33 11.24 -8.95 -20.88
CA GLU A 33 10.94 -9.84 -19.74
C GLU A 33 11.67 -9.43 -18.45
N SER A 34 12.92 -8.95 -18.57
CA SER A 34 13.71 -8.45 -17.44
C SER A 34 13.05 -7.27 -16.73
N LEU A 35 12.34 -6.42 -17.47
CA LEU A 35 11.60 -5.29 -16.93
C LEU A 35 10.36 -5.76 -16.15
N LEU A 36 9.64 -6.75 -16.66
CA LEU A 36 8.50 -7.35 -15.96
C LEU A 36 8.92 -8.07 -14.68
N HIS A 37 10.05 -8.80 -14.70
CA HIS A 37 10.60 -9.41 -13.49
C HIS A 37 10.96 -8.39 -12.42
N ARG A 38 11.51 -7.23 -12.84
CA ARG A 38 11.79 -6.12 -11.93
C ARG A 38 10.50 -5.55 -11.34
N TRP A 39 9.52 -5.23 -12.17
CA TRP A 39 8.25 -4.69 -11.70
C TRP A 39 7.47 -5.62 -10.78
N LYS A 40 7.57 -6.94 -11.01
CA LYS A 40 6.97 -7.95 -10.14
C LYS A 40 7.61 -7.97 -8.75
N ARG A 41 8.92 -7.75 -8.67
CA ARG A 41 9.62 -7.63 -7.39
C ARG A 41 9.20 -6.36 -6.65
N GLU A 42 9.23 -5.23 -7.37
CA GLU A 42 8.82 -3.93 -6.83
C GLU A 42 7.36 -3.93 -6.34
N SER A 43 6.45 -4.67 -6.99
CA SER A 43 5.05 -4.75 -6.55
C SER A 43 4.86 -5.56 -5.26
N VAL A 44 5.69 -6.59 -5.04
CA VAL A 44 5.65 -7.39 -3.80
C VAL A 44 6.23 -6.58 -2.64
N GLU A 45 7.36 -5.90 -2.85
CA GLU A 45 7.97 -5.02 -1.85
C GLU A 45 7.03 -3.87 -1.46
N ALA A 46 6.42 -3.20 -2.43
CA ALA A 46 5.46 -2.13 -2.18
C ALA A 46 4.22 -2.60 -1.41
N GLY A 47 3.73 -3.83 -1.66
CA GLY A 47 2.62 -4.42 -0.92
C GLY A 47 2.97 -4.66 0.56
N SER A 48 4.17 -5.19 0.82
CA SER A 48 4.68 -5.45 2.18
C SER A 48 4.86 -4.16 2.99
N ASP A 49 5.35 -3.10 2.36
CA ASP A 49 5.56 -1.81 3.03
C ASP A 49 4.23 -1.14 3.36
N ALA A 50 3.28 -1.16 2.42
CA ALA A 50 1.94 -0.58 2.62
C ALA A 50 1.16 -1.29 3.74
N GLU A 51 1.22 -2.63 3.81
CA GLU A 51 0.58 -3.40 4.90
C GLU A 51 1.17 -3.04 6.27
N THR A 52 2.51 -2.90 6.33
CA THR A 52 3.23 -2.51 7.54
C THR A 52 2.83 -1.11 8.00
N GLU A 53 2.75 -0.16 7.07
CA GLU A 53 2.34 1.22 7.35
C GLU A 53 0.88 1.30 7.82
N VAL A 54 -0.04 0.55 7.18
CA VAL A 54 -1.45 0.46 7.61
C VAL A 54 -1.54 -0.05 9.05
N LEU A 55 -0.76 -1.06 9.42
CA LEU A 55 -0.75 -1.57 10.79
C LEU A 55 -0.25 -0.52 11.79
N ALA A 56 0.82 0.19 11.46
CA ALA A 56 1.39 1.26 12.28
C ALA A 56 0.41 2.43 12.46
N LEU A 57 -0.24 2.87 11.37
CA LEU A 57 -1.25 3.92 11.40
C LEU A 57 -2.46 3.54 12.24
N ARG A 58 -2.95 2.30 12.12
CA ARG A 58 -4.05 1.79 12.96
C ARG A 58 -3.68 1.78 14.44
N ARG A 59 -2.43 1.47 14.78
CA ARG A 59 -1.96 1.53 16.18
C ARG A 59 -1.96 2.97 16.68
N LYS A 60 -1.40 3.90 15.92
CA LYS A 60 -1.34 5.32 16.28
C LYS A 60 -2.74 5.93 16.43
N LEU A 61 -3.67 5.54 15.56
CA LEU A 61 -5.06 5.97 15.64
C LEU A 61 -5.70 5.56 16.98
N ARG A 62 -5.54 4.30 17.38
CA ARG A 62 -6.05 3.81 18.68
C ARG A 62 -5.45 4.56 19.87
N GLU A 63 -4.14 4.83 19.83
CA GLU A 63 -3.46 5.58 20.89
C GLU A 63 -4.04 7.00 21.02
N VAL A 64 -4.19 7.72 19.91
CA VAL A 64 -4.77 9.07 19.88
C VAL A 64 -6.25 9.08 20.30
N GLU A 65 -7.04 8.07 19.89
CA GLU A 65 -8.44 7.95 20.29
C GLU A 65 -8.58 7.73 21.81
N MET A 66 -7.71 6.92 22.39
CA MET A 66 -7.68 6.67 23.83
C MET A 66 -7.30 7.93 24.61
N GLU A 67 -6.26 8.66 24.17
CA GLU A 67 -5.86 9.94 24.78
C GLU A 67 -7.01 10.94 24.75
N ARG A 68 -7.67 11.09 23.59
CA ARG A 68 -8.85 11.94 23.43
C ARG A 68 -9.95 11.55 24.41
N ASP A 69 -10.23 10.27 24.57
CA ASP A 69 -11.31 9.79 25.44
C ASP A 69 -10.99 9.98 26.93
N ILE A 70 -9.72 9.83 27.31
CA ILE A 70 -9.25 10.19 28.65
C ILE A 70 -9.45 11.67 28.91
N LEU A 71 -9.04 12.54 27.98
CA LEU A 71 -9.19 13.99 28.12
C LEU A 71 -10.66 14.41 28.18
N LYS A 72 -11.54 13.80 27.38
CA LYS A 72 -12.99 14.01 27.45
C LYS A 72 -13.55 13.63 28.82
N LYS A 73 -13.17 12.46 29.35
CA LYS A 73 -13.60 12.02 30.69
C LYS A 73 -13.12 12.99 31.77
N ALA A 74 -11.86 13.43 31.71
CA ALA A 74 -11.30 14.41 32.62
C ALA A 74 -12.10 15.73 32.57
N ALA A 75 -12.33 16.28 31.37
CA ALA A 75 -13.09 17.52 31.19
C ALA A 75 -14.52 17.43 31.77
N LEU A 76 -15.20 16.28 31.63
CA LEU A 76 -16.52 16.05 32.21
C LEU A 76 -16.50 16.04 33.75
N ILE A 77 -15.44 15.51 34.36
CA ILE A 77 -15.28 15.49 35.81
C ILE A 77 -14.98 16.89 36.33
N PHE A 78 -14.05 17.60 35.69
CA PHE A 78 -13.66 18.96 36.13
C PHE A 78 -14.75 20.00 35.85
N GLY A 79 -15.56 19.84 34.81
CA GLY A 79 -16.68 20.73 34.49
C GLY A 79 -17.93 20.55 35.34
N ARG A 80 -18.04 19.47 36.14
CA ARG A 80 -19.15 19.25 37.09
C ARG A 80 -18.87 19.75 38.51
N SER A 81 -17.61 20.12 38.80
CA SER A 81 -17.16 20.58 40.12
C SER A 81 -17.04 22.11 40.21
N GLY A 82 -17.59 22.85 39.24
CA GLY A 82 -17.60 24.31 39.17
C GLY A 82 -19.00 24.88 39.06
#